data_AF-A0A371CQV1-F1
#
_entry.id   AF-A0A371CQV1-F1
#
_cell.length_a   1.000
_cell.length_b   1.000
_cell.length_c   1.000
_cell.angle_alpha   90.00
_cell.angle_beta   90.00
_cell.angle_gamma   90.00
#
_symmetry.space_group_name_H-M   'P 1'
#
loop_
_entity.id
_entity.type
_entity.pdbx_description
1 polymer ?
#
loop_
_entity_poly.entity_id
_entity_poly.type
_entity_poly.pdbx_seq_one_letter_code
_entity_poly.pdbx_strand_id
1 'polypeptide(L)' 'PYSLNGAGCSHSFCAHCILQWAFSDVFPCCGLWHSVLRCPSCDSTVPWIPGPTPRSSRRFPFVYNNVCAAVLR' A
#
# COMPACT_ATOMS: atom_id res chain seq x y z
N PRO A 1 2.36 11.26 5.27
CA PRO A 1 2.51 10.71 3.90
C PRO A 1 3.01 9.27 4.00
N TYR A 2 2.60 8.41 3.07
CA TYR A 2 2.87 6.97 3.10
C TYR A 2 3.35 6.47 1.75
N SER A 3 4.26 5.52 1.75
CA SER A 3 4.83 4.89 0.55
C SER A 3 4.49 3.40 0.51
N LEU A 4 4.51 2.83 -0.70
CA LEU A 4 4.27 1.41 -0.93
C LEU A 4 5.53 0.61 -0.59
N ASN A 5 5.44 -0.29 0.38
CA ASN A 5 6.55 -1.11 0.85
C ASN A 5 6.89 -2.18 -0.20
N GLY A 6 8.14 -2.18 -0.68
CA GLY A 6 8.65 -3.18 -1.61
C GLY A 6 8.12 -3.09 -3.04
N ALA A 7 7.40 -2.01 -3.40
CA ALA A 7 6.82 -1.84 -4.73
C ALA A 7 7.82 -1.45 -5.84
N GLY A 8 9.14 -1.44 -5.56
CA GLY A 8 10.15 -1.00 -6.54
C GLY A 8 10.05 0.48 -6.96
N CYS A 9 9.18 1.27 -6.31
CA CYS A 9 8.98 2.69 -6.57
C CYS A 9 8.96 3.48 -5.26
N SER A 10 9.29 4.78 -5.33
CA SER A 10 9.36 5.68 -4.18
C SER A 10 8.18 6.68 -4.11
N HIS A 11 7.07 6.37 -4.77
CA HIS A 11 5.88 7.23 -4.73
C HIS A 11 5.29 7.31 -3.31
N SER A 12 4.80 8.50 -2.97
CA SER A 12 4.24 8.82 -1.66
C SER A 12 2.86 9.41 -1.82
N PHE A 13 1.96 9.01 -0.94
CA PHE A 13 0.54 9.35 -0.99
C PHE A 13 0.06 9.88 0.36
N CYS A 14 -1.08 10.54 0.35
CA CYS A 14 -1.80 10.86 1.57
C CYS A 14 -2.33 9.58 2.25
N ALA A 15 -2.46 9.59 3.58
CA ALA A 15 -2.90 8.43 4.34
C ALA A 15 -4.29 7.92 3.90
N HIS A 16 -5.20 8.85 3.64
CA HIS A 16 -6.56 8.51 3.23
C HIS A 16 -6.60 7.94 1.80
N CYS A 17 -5.88 8.58 0.88
CA CYS A 17 -5.79 8.25 -0.53
C CYS A 17 -5.31 6.81 -0.75
N ILE A 18 -4.22 6.43 -0.07
CA ILE A 18 -3.63 5.10 -0.22
C ILE A 18 -4.52 4.00 0.37
N LEU A 19 -5.24 4.29 1.45
CA LEU A 19 -6.18 3.33 2.04
C LEU A 19 -7.42 3.16 1.17
N GLN A 20 -8.01 4.26 0.68
CA GLN A 20 -9.15 4.19 -0.23
C GLN A 20 -8.82 3.40 -1.49
N TRP A 21 -7.68 3.68 -2.13
CA TRP A 21 -7.19 2.94 -3.29
C TRP A 21 -6.96 1.46 -2.97
N ALA A 22 -6.29 1.13 -1.87
CA ALA A 22 -6.00 -0.27 -1.55
C ALA A 22 -7.27 -1.08 -1.27
N PHE A 23 -8.23 -0.52 -0.54
CA PHE A 23 -9.45 -1.25 -0.17
C PHE A 23 -10.54 -1.23 -1.24
N SER A 24 -10.42 -0.41 -2.29
CA SER A 24 -11.37 -0.43 -3.42
C SER A 24 -11.20 -1.67 -4.31
N ASP A 25 -10.05 -2.34 -4.25
CA ASP A 25 -9.76 -3.57 -5.00
C ASP A 25 -9.98 -4.85 -4.15
N VAL A 26 -10.59 -4.70 -2.96
CA VAL A 26 -10.97 -5.84 -2.10
C VAL A 26 -12.35 -6.35 -2.50
N PHE A 27 -12.45 -7.65 -2.71
CA PHE A 27 -13.72 -8.29 -3.07
C PHE A 27 -14.69 -8.30 -1.88
N PRO A 28 -15.92 -7.78 -2.02
CA PRO A 28 -16.89 -7.71 -0.93
C PRO A 28 -17.29 -9.08 -0.37
N CYS A 29 -17.27 -10.14 -1.19
CA CYS A 29 -17.72 -11.47 -0.79
C CYS A 29 -16.73 -12.22 0.12
N CYS A 30 -15.43 -11.98 -0.04
CA CYS A 30 -14.38 -12.73 0.66
C CYS A 30 -13.45 -11.84 1.51
N GLY A 31 -13.48 -10.51 1.33
CA GLY A 31 -12.61 -9.58 2.04
C GLY A 31 -11.13 -9.69 1.65
N LEU A 32 -10.85 -10.25 0.47
CA LEU A 32 -9.49 -10.46 -0.04
C LEU A 32 -9.29 -9.68 -1.34
N TRP A 33 -8.03 -9.31 -1.60
CA TRP A 33 -7.58 -8.92 -2.93
C TRP A 33 -7.50 -10.19 -3.79
N HIS A 34 -8.03 -10.18 -5.02
CA HIS A 34 -7.81 -11.26 -5.99
C HIS A 34 -6.79 -10.87 -7.07
N SER A 35 -6.54 -9.57 -7.21
CA SER A 35 -5.59 -8.94 -8.12
C SER A 35 -4.31 -8.54 -7.39
N VAL A 36 -3.21 -8.57 -8.13
CA VAL A 36 -1.96 -7.97 -7.66
C VAL A 36 -2.12 -6.45 -7.67
N LEU A 37 -1.91 -5.82 -6.51
CA LEU A 37 -1.94 -4.38 -6.38
C LEU A 37 -0.80 -3.73 -7.16
N ARG A 38 -1.10 -2.63 -7.86
CA ARG A 38 -0.13 -1.86 -8.66
C ARG A 38 -0.13 -0.41 -8.23
N CYS A 39 1.05 0.19 -8.17
CA CYS A 39 1.19 1.60 -7.77
C CYS A 39 0.32 2.51 -8.66
N PRO A 40 -0.57 3.33 -8.09
CA PRO A 40 -1.49 4.15 -8.88
C PRO A 40 -0.78 5.25 -9.68
N SER A 41 0.49 5.54 -9.40
CA SER A 41 1.27 6.56 -10.12
C SER A 41 2.13 6.02 -11.24
N CYS A 42 2.59 4.77 -11.16
CA CYS A 42 3.59 4.24 -12.11
C CYS A 42 3.43 2.76 -12.46
N ASP A 43 2.32 2.16 -12.05
CA ASP A 43 1.96 0.76 -12.30
C ASP A 43 2.95 -0.29 -11.75
N SER A 44 3.92 0.14 -10.93
CA SER A 44 4.88 -0.78 -10.34
C SER A 44 4.21 -1.77 -9.41
N THR A 45 4.57 -3.04 -9.55
CA THR A 45 3.97 -4.15 -8.81
C THR A 45 4.23 -4.02 -7.32
N VAL A 46 3.17 -3.96 -6.52
CA VAL A 46 3.27 -4.04 -5.06
C VAL A 46 3.41 -5.51 -4.67
N PRO A 47 4.36 -5.87 -3.80
CA PRO A 47 4.48 -7.24 -3.32
C PRO A 47 3.14 -7.72 -2.80
N TRP A 48 2.74 -8.91 -3.26
CA TRP A 48 1.53 -9.56 -2.77
C TRP A 48 1.53 -9.58 -1.24
N ILE A 49 0.44 -9.13 -0.62
CA ILE A 49 0.29 -9.09 0.84
C ILE A 49 0.05 -10.54 1.29
N PRO A 50 1.07 -11.28 1.75
CA PRO A 50 0.88 -12.70 2.01
C PRO A 50 0.35 -12.87 3.42
N GLY A 51 -0.67 -13.72 3.57
CA GLY A 51 -0.72 -14.64 4.69
C GLY A 51 -2.00 -14.63 5.54
N PRO A 52 -2.24 -15.76 6.25
CA PRO A 52 -3.28 -15.85 7.27
C PRO A 52 -3.02 -14.81 8.37
N THR A 53 -4.10 -14.24 8.87
CA THR A 53 -4.06 -13.38 10.05
C THR A 53 -3.67 -14.21 11.29
N PRO A 54 -2.83 -13.69 12.20
CA PRO A 54 -2.28 -12.33 12.24
C PRO A 54 -1.01 -12.14 11.39
N ARG A 55 -0.89 -10.99 10.72
CA ARG A 55 0.24 -10.64 9.86
C ARG A 55 1.30 -9.87 10.65
N SER A 56 2.58 -10.07 10.34
CA SER A 56 3.65 -9.22 10.85
C SER A 56 3.46 -7.77 10.37
N SER A 57 3.56 -6.80 11.28
CA SER A 57 3.50 -5.37 10.96
C SER A 57 4.57 -4.93 9.96
N ARG A 58 5.71 -5.63 9.90
CA ARG A 58 6.79 -5.36 8.94
C ARG A 58 6.39 -5.67 7.48
N ARG A 59 5.39 -6.53 7.29
CA ARG A 59 4.85 -6.89 5.97
C ARG A 59 3.66 -6.04 5.56
N PHE A 60 3.35 -4.99 6.32
CA PHE A 60 2.28 -4.08 5.95
C PHE A 60 2.68 -3.31 4.67
N PRO A 61 1.78 -3.21 3.67
CA PRO A 61 2.10 -2.63 2.36
C PRO A 61 2.32 -1.11 2.40
N PHE A 62 1.97 -0.44 3.50
CA PHE A 62 2.10 1.01 3.65
C PHE A 62 3.12 1.34 4.73
N VAL A 63 4.15 2.09 4.38
CA VAL A 63 5.17 2.57 5.33
C VAL A 63 5.09 4.08 5.42
N TYR A 64 5.20 4.61 6.64
CA TYR A 64 5.24 6.05 6.83
C TYR A 64 6.52 6.63 6.23
N ASN A 65 6.39 7.67 5.41
CA ASN A 65 7.52 8.34 4.80
C ASN A 65 7.86 9.62 5.58
N ASN A 66 8.82 9.51 6.49
CA ASN A 66 9.26 10.62 7.35
C ASN A 66 9.97 11.74 6.56
N VAL A 67 10.69 11.41 5.48
CA VAL A 67 11.35 12.40 4.61
C VAL A 67 10.30 13.24 3.88
N CYS A 68 9.33 12.59 3.24
CA CYS A 68 8.22 13.29 2.59
C CYS A 68 7.42 14.12 3.60
N ALA A 69 7.22 13.59 4.82
CA ALA A 69 6.55 14.33 5.89
C ALA A 69 7.33 15.54 6.39
N ALA A 70 8.66 15.53 6.31
CA ALA A 70 9.50 16.66 6.69
C ALA A 70 9.54 17.74 5.60
N VAL A 71 9.49 17.34 4.33
CA VAL A 71 9.51 18.26 3.16
C VAL A 71 8.15 18.95 2.95
N LEU A 72 7.04 18.26 3.22
CA LEU A 72 5.69 18.83 3.08
C LEU A 72 5.26 19.70 4.28
N ARG A 73 6.20 20.13 5.13
CA ARG A 73 5.92 21.02 6.28
C ARG A 73 5.97 22.47 5.88
#